data_AF-A0A8B6HP16-F1
#
_entry.id   AF-A0A8B6HP16-F1
#
_cell.length_a   1.000
_cell.length_b   1.000
_cell.length_c   1.000
_cell.angle_alpha   90.00
_cell.angle_beta   90.00
_cell.angle_gamma   90.00
#
_symmetry.space_group_name_H-M   'P 1'
#
loop_
_entity.id
_entity.type
_entity.pdbx_description
1 polymer ?
#
loop_
_entity_poly.entity_id
_entity_poly.type
_entity_poly.pdbx_seq_one_letter_code
_entity_poly.pdbx_strand_id
1 'polypeptide(L)'
;MTPICKLFVKELGFGKLNCIPSTDETYISFSKKVEKTLEMRFIDSCRFMPNSLKTLAGNFTTGKFKATQKCFSERSELMIRKGVYPYDYMDGSSKLEETQLPPKEDFFNKLNGTDISDDDYEHAQRVFKEFSCQTKQDFHNLYLESDTEGCLREF
;
A
#
# COMPACT_ATOMS: atom_id res chain seq x y z
N MET A 1 -8.83 -12.69 -16.25
CA MET A 1 -7.84 -12.28 -15.24
C MET A 1 -7.19 -13.54 -14.70
N THR A 2 -6.02 -13.92 -15.20
CA THR A 2 -5.28 -15.05 -14.62
C THR A 2 -4.90 -14.64 -13.19
N PRO A 3 -5.25 -15.40 -12.14
CA PRO A 3 -4.87 -15.05 -10.78
C PRO A 3 -3.34 -14.92 -10.75
N ILE A 4 -2.84 -13.79 -10.28
CA ILE A 4 -1.41 -13.51 -10.11
C ILE A 4 -0.69 -14.71 -9.43
N CYS A 5 -1.39 -15.39 -8.52
CA CYS A 5 -0.92 -16.62 -7.87
C CYS A 5 -0.59 -17.77 -8.84
N LYS A 6 -1.37 -17.99 -9.91
CA LYS A 6 -1.08 -19.05 -10.91
C LYS A 6 0.19 -18.74 -11.70
N LEU A 7 0.48 -17.46 -11.95
CA LEU A 7 1.72 -17.04 -12.62
C LEU A 7 2.92 -17.24 -11.69
N PHE A 8 2.83 -16.82 -10.42
CA PHE A 8 3.91 -16.96 -9.45
C PHE A 8 4.23 -18.41 -9.09
N VAL A 9 3.22 -19.28 -8.89
CA VAL A 9 3.46 -20.71 -8.62
C VAL A 9 4.12 -21.38 -9.83
N LYS A 10 3.80 -20.95 -11.05
CA LYS A 10 4.42 -21.48 -12.28
C LYS A 10 5.88 -21.03 -12.41
N GLU A 11 6.18 -19.74 -12.18
CA GLU A 11 7.54 -19.19 -12.34
C GLU A 11 8.47 -19.54 -11.16
N LEU A 12 7.96 -19.61 -9.93
CA LEU A 12 8.74 -19.99 -8.73
C LEU A 12 8.69 -21.50 -8.43
N GLY A 13 7.87 -22.25 -9.15
CA GLY A 13 7.60 -23.68 -8.94
C GLY A 13 8.73 -24.64 -9.29
N PHE A 14 9.92 -24.15 -9.66
CA PHE A 14 11.10 -25.00 -9.82
C PHE A 14 11.50 -25.61 -8.45
N GLY A 15 11.13 -26.86 -8.20
CA GLY A 15 11.45 -27.60 -6.98
C GLY A 15 10.25 -27.78 -6.03
N LYS A 16 10.51 -28.26 -4.81
CA LYS A 16 9.45 -28.57 -3.83
C LYS A 16 8.88 -27.29 -3.23
N LEU A 17 7.65 -26.96 -3.61
CA LEU A 17 6.84 -25.90 -3.02
C LEU A 17 5.88 -26.50 -1.99
N ASN A 18 5.82 -25.93 -0.78
CA ASN A 18 4.78 -26.25 0.18
C ASN A 18 3.65 -25.24 -0.02
N CYS A 19 2.41 -25.72 -0.12
CA CYS A 19 1.27 -24.85 -0.35
C CYS A 19 0.14 -25.20 0.61
N ILE A 20 -0.50 -24.16 1.17
CA ILE A 20 -1.73 -24.28 1.94
C ILE A 20 -2.86 -23.76 1.04
N PRO A 21 -3.57 -24.65 0.34
CA PRO A 21 -4.70 -24.26 -0.49
C PRO A 21 -5.91 -23.85 0.36
N SER A 22 -6.72 -22.92 -0.16
CA SER A 22 -8.05 -22.62 0.37
C SER A 22 -9.15 -23.21 -0.50
N THR A 23 -8.99 -23.08 -1.82
CA THR A 23 -9.85 -23.70 -2.85
C THR A 23 -8.97 -24.13 -4.03
N ASP A 24 -9.53 -24.80 -5.03
CA ASP A 24 -8.79 -25.19 -6.24
C ASP A 24 -8.21 -23.99 -7.02
N GLU A 25 -8.71 -22.78 -6.76
CA GLU A 25 -8.28 -21.55 -7.43
C GLU A 25 -7.57 -20.54 -6.52
N THR A 26 -7.59 -20.75 -5.19
CA THR A 26 -7.07 -19.78 -4.21
C THR A 26 -6.20 -20.44 -3.15
N TYR A 27 -5.12 -19.76 -2.76
CA TYR A 27 -4.12 -20.25 -1.82
C TYR A 27 -4.03 -19.31 -0.62
N ILE A 28 -3.88 -19.85 0.58
CA ILE A 28 -3.67 -19.06 1.81
C ILE A 28 -2.20 -18.66 1.92
N SER A 29 -1.31 -19.61 1.68
CA SER A 29 0.13 -19.36 1.62
C SER A 29 0.85 -20.38 0.76
N PHE A 30 2.01 -19.99 0.27
CA PHE A 30 2.99 -20.90 -0.30
C PHE A 30 4.37 -20.60 0.27
N SER A 31 5.12 -21.65 0.57
CA SER A 31 6.49 -21.52 1.07
C SER A 31 7.45 -22.38 0.27
N LYS A 32 8.67 -21.88 0.15
CA LYS A 32 9.77 -22.54 -0.53
C LYS A 32 11.01 -22.45 0.33
N LYS A 33 11.66 -23.60 0.54
CA LYS A 33 13.01 -23.61 1.09
C LYS A 33 13.99 -23.13 0.02
N VAL A 34 14.67 -22.03 0.30
CA VAL A 34 15.70 -21.46 -0.57
C VAL A 34 17.06 -22.03 -0.18
N GLU A 35 17.29 -22.23 1.12
CA GLU A 35 18.50 -22.85 1.67
C GLU A 35 18.13 -23.84 2.79
N LYS A 36 19.13 -24.53 3.38
CA LYS A 36 18.89 -25.48 4.48
C LYS A 36 18.20 -24.82 5.68
N THR A 37 18.50 -23.54 5.92
CA THR A 37 18.02 -22.75 7.05
C THR A 37 16.99 -21.68 6.68
N LEU A 38 16.79 -21.39 5.38
CA LEU A 38 15.94 -20.30 4.91
C LEU A 38 14.70 -20.83 4.17
N GLU A 39 13.51 -20.52 4.71
CA GLU A 39 12.23 -20.71 4.04
C GLU A 39 11.59 -19.35 3.75
N MET A 40 11.33 -19.07 2.48
CA MET A 40 10.51 -17.92 2.09
C MET A 40 9.04 -18.34 2.07
N ARG A 41 8.17 -17.53 2.68
CA ARG A 41 6.73 -17.77 2.71
C ARG A 41 5.98 -16.54 2.23
N PHE A 42 5.11 -16.75 1.25
CA PHE A 42 4.20 -15.76 0.72
C PHE A 42 2.81 -16.05 1.28
N ILE A 43 2.13 -14.99 1.73
CA ILE A 43 0.86 -15.08 2.45
C ILE A 43 -0.12 -14.13 1.77
N ASP A 44 -1.33 -14.60 1.49
CA ASP A 44 -2.44 -13.73 1.09
C ASP A 44 -3.10 -13.15 2.34
N SER A 45 -2.79 -11.89 2.65
CA SER A 45 -3.32 -11.18 3.82
C SER A 45 -4.86 -11.09 3.79
N CYS A 46 -5.48 -11.03 2.61
CA CYS A 46 -6.94 -10.96 2.46
C CYS A 46 -7.65 -12.24 2.92
N ARG A 47 -6.95 -13.37 3.04
CA ARG A 47 -7.51 -14.61 3.63
C ARG A 47 -7.63 -14.55 5.14
N PHE A 48 -6.80 -13.74 5.80
CA PHE A 48 -6.81 -13.58 7.27
C PHE A 48 -7.56 -12.32 7.69
N MET A 49 -7.51 -11.27 6.87
CA MET A 49 -8.10 -9.97 7.14
C MET A 49 -8.90 -9.51 5.91
N PRO A 50 -10.16 -9.98 5.74
CA PRO A 50 -10.94 -9.76 4.52
C PRO A 50 -11.54 -8.36 4.40
N ASN A 51 -10.97 -7.37 5.10
CA ASN A 51 -11.46 -5.99 5.11
C ASN A 51 -10.47 -5.06 4.43
N SER A 52 -10.94 -3.91 3.99
CA SER A 52 -10.08 -2.88 3.40
C SER A 52 -9.03 -2.38 4.41
N LEU A 53 -7.86 -1.95 3.92
CA LEU A 53 -6.84 -1.32 4.76
C LEU A 53 -7.40 -0.13 5.55
N LYS A 54 -8.33 0.65 4.96
CA LYS A 54 -9.02 1.76 5.64
C LYS A 54 -9.78 1.27 6.88
N THR A 55 -10.56 0.19 6.73
CA THR A 55 -11.31 -0.43 7.82
C THR A 55 -10.38 -1.01 8.88
N LEU A 56 -9.31 -1.70 8.46
CA LEU A 56 -8.36 -2.33 9.37
C LEU A 56 -7.59 -1.30 10.17
N ALA A 57 -7.04 -0.26 9.53
CA ALA A 57 -6.33 0.82 10.20
C ALA A 57 -7.22 1.56 11.20
N GLY A 58 -8.49 1.81 10.84
CA GLY A 58 -9.47 2.47 11.72
C GLY A 58 -9.82 1.69 13.00
N ASN A 59 -9.54 0.38 13.06
CA ASN A 59 -9.80 -0.43 14.26
C ASN A 59 -8.70 -0.31 15.33
N PHE A 60 -7.58 0.36 15.03
CA PHE A 60 -6.46 0.51 15.97
C PHE A 60 -6.44 1.91 16.59
N THR A 61 -6.03 1.98 17.86
CA THR A 61 -5.71 3.26 18.52
C THR A 61 -4.32 3.75 18.11
N THR A 62 -4.11 5.06 18.11
CA THR A 62 -2.86 5.72 17.68
C THR A 62 -1.60 5.11 18.29
N GLY A 63 -1.65 4.69 19.57
CA GLY A 63 -0.51 4.06 20.27
C GLY A 63 -0.10 2.66 19.79
N LYS A 64 -0.82 2.06 18.83
CA LYS A 64 -0.48 0.77 18.22
C LYS A 64 0.43 0.92 16.99
N PHE A 65 0.55 2.12 16.41
CA PHE A 65 1.33 2.39 15.20
C PHE A 65 2.78 2.79 15.49
N LYS A 66 3.48 2.00 16.32
CA LYS A 66 4.85 2.35 16.79
C LYS A 66 5.85 2.57 15.65
N ALA A 67 5.77 1.78 14.58
CA ALA A 67 6.64 1.93 13.42
C ALA A 67 6.38 3.27 12.72
N THR A 68 5.12 3.57 12.40
CA THR A 68 4.70 4.85 11.80
C THR A 68 5.08 6.05 12.69
N GLN A 69 4.91 5.94 14.01
CA GLN A 69 5.34 6.96 14.96
C GLN A 69 6.85 7.19 14.91
N LYS A 70 7.65 6.14 14.74
CA LYS A 70 9.11 6.25 14.60
C LYS A 70 9.52 6.95 13.32
N CYS A 71 8.86 6.69 12.17
CA CYS A 71 9.24 7.34 10.90
C CYS A 71 8.77 8.80 10.84
N PHE A 72 7.54 9.07 11.32
CA PHE A 72 6.86 10.34 11.05
C PHE A 72 6.73 11.25 12.28
N SER A 73 7.18 10.81 13.45
CA SER A 73 7.19 11.58 14.72
C SER A 73 5.84 12.29 14.98
N GLU A 74 5.87 13.60 15.19
CA GLU A 74 4.69 14.45 15.44
C GLU A 74 3.66 14.45 14.30
N ARG A 75 4.04 14.07 13.07
CA ARG A 75 3.14 14.01 11.90
C ARG A 75 2.53 12.62 11.70
N SER A 76 2.86 11.66 12.56
CA SER A 76 2.39 10.28 12.45
C SER A 76 0.86 10.15 12.45
N GLU A 77 0.13 11.05 13.09
CA GLU A 77 -1.34 11.08 13.08
C GLU A 77 -1.93 11.22 11.67
N LEU A 78 -1.20 11.84 10.74
CA LEU A 78 -1.62 11.93 9.34
C LEU A 78 -1.38 10.63 8.58
N MET A 79 -0.50 9.76 9.09
CA MET A 79 0.00 8.57 8.40
C MET A 79 -0.59 7.26 8.97
N ILE A 80 -1.42 7.32 10.02
CA ILE A 80 -2.09 6.13 10.59
C ILE A 80 -3.33 5.70 9.81
N ARG A 81 -3.87 6.56 8.94
CA ARG A 81 -4.99 6.24 8.06
C ARG A 81 -4.49 5.89 6.67
N LYS A 82 -5.32 5.19 5.91
CA LYS A 82 -5.02 4.86 4.50
C LYS A 82 -4.73 6.16 3.73
N GLY A 83 -3.58 6.17 3.05
CA GLY A 83 -3.18 7.24 2.14
C GLY A 83 -4.11 7.35 0.94
N VAL A 84 -4.15 8.54 0.36
CA VAL A 84 -4.96 8.88 -0.81
C VAL A 84 -4.02 9.26 -1.93
N TYR A 85 -4.16 8.61 -3.10
CA TYR A 85 -3.25 8.82 -4.21
C TYR A 85 -3.99 8.82 -5.56
N PRO A 86 -3.71 9.79 -6.46
CA PRO A 86 -4.38 9.90 -7.75
C PRO A 86 -3.67 9.02 -8.79
N TYR A 87 -3.83 7.69 -8.69
CA TYR A 87 -3.11 6.73 -9.54
C TYR A 87 -3.32 6.97 -11.04
N ASP A 88 -4.55 7.27 -11.43
CA ASP A 88 -4.92 7.49 -12.83
C ASP A 88 -4.33 8.78 -13.41
N TYR A 89 -4.11 9.79 -12.56
CA TYR A 89 -3.50 11.05 -12.95
C TYR A 89 -1.98 10.96 -13.06
N MET A 90 -1.36 10.13 -12.23
CA MET A 90 0.10 9.98 -12.12
C MET A 90 0.63 9.02 -13.19
N ASP A 91 0.34 9.32 -14.45
CA ASP A 91 0.59 8.48 -15.62
C ASP A 91 1.93 8.76 -16.34
N GLY A 92 2.71 9.70 -15.84
CA GLY A 92 3.99 10.08 -16.43
C GLY A 92 4.86 10.91 -15.50
N SER A 93 6.17 10.91 -15.78
CA SER A 93 7.15 11.63 -14.96
C SER A 93 6.97 13.15 -14.98
N SER A 94 6.44 13.73 -16.06
CA SER A 94 6.18 15.17 -16.15
C SER A 94 5.19 15.67 -15.07
N LYS A 95 4.29 14.80 -14.60
CA LYS A 95 3.35 15.11 -13.53
C LYS A 95 4.04 15.34 -12.19
N LEU A 96 5.20 14.73 -11.97
CA LEU A 96 5.93 14.83 -10.71
C LEU A 96 6.43 16.25 -10.44
N GLU A 97 6.74 17.02 -11.49
CA GLU A 97 7.26 18.39 -11.38
C GLU A 97 6.17 19.42 -11.04
N GLU A 98 4.89 19.04 -11.13
CA GLU A 98 3.79 19.96 -10.86
C GLU A 98 3.72 20.32 -9.36
N THR A 99 3.43 21.58 -9.05
CA THR A 99 3.58 22.15 -7.70
C THR A 99 2.32 22.15 -6.85
N GLN A 100 1.22 21.64 -7.39
CA GLN A 100 -0.08 21.56 -6.72
C GLN A 100 -0.63 20.15 -6.86
N LEU A 101 -1.47 19.73 -5.90
CA LEU A 101 -2.24 18.50 -6.06
C LEU A 101 -3.18 18.60 -7.28
N PRO A 102 -3.53 17.46 -7.91
CA PRO A 102 -4.59 17.47 -8.91
C PRO A 102 -5.91 17.99 -8.33
N PRO A 103 -6.80 18.51 -9.17
CA PRO A 103 -8.17 18.78 -8.77
C PRO A 103 -8.86 17.47 -8.32
N LYS A 104 -9.94 17.59 -7.54
CA LYS A 104 -10.59 16.44 -6.89
C LYS A 104 -11.08 15.39 -7.89
N GLU A 105 -11.52 15.85 -9.06
CA GLU A 105 -12.04 15.03 -10.16
C GLU A 105 -10.97 14.08 -10.73
N ASP A 106 -9.71 14.48 -10.65
CA ASP A 106 -8.56 13.69 -11.12
C ASP A 106 -8.13 12.60 -10.12
N PHE A 107 -8.78 12.51 -8.96
CA PHE A 107 -8.63 11.39 -8.02
C PHE A 107 -9.63 10.25 -8.27
N PHE A 108 -10.44 10.34 -9.34
CA PHE A 108 -11.36 9.27 -9.72
C PHE A 108 -10.62 7.94 -9.88
N ASN A 109 -11.11 6.91 -9.21
CA ASN A 109 -10.50 5.58 -9.28
C ASN A 109 -11.21 4.74 -10.34
N LYS A 110 -10.56 4.52 -11.48
CA LYS A 110 -11.15 3.73 -12.58
C LYS A 110 -11.34 2.25 -12.24
N LEU A 111 -10.61 1.70 -11.28
CA LEU A 111 -10.70 0.27 -10.92
C LEU A 111 -12.04 -0.07 -10.26
N ASN A 112 -12.57 0.84 -9.45
CA ASN A 112 -13.86 0.67 -8.76
C ASN A 112 -14.93 1.65 -9.25
N GLY A 113 -14.58 2.58 -10.15
CA GLY A 113 -15.51 3.53 -10.75
C GLY A 113 -16.07 4.54 -9.75
N THR A 114 -15.29 4.92 -8.72
CA THR A 114 -15.76 5.82 -7.66
C THR A 114 -14.92 7.08 -7.57
N ASP A 115 -15.60 8.20 -7.36
CA ASP A 115 -14.98 9.45 -6.94
C ASP A 115 -14.38 9.34 -5.53
N ILE A 116 -13.43 10.23 -5.25
CA ILE A 116 -12.92 10.45 -3.91
C ILE A 116 -13.95 11.22 -3.06
N SER A 117 -14.05 10.89 -1.76
CA SER A 117 -14.86 11.70 -0.82
C SER A 117 -14.19 13.04 -0.51
N ASP A 118 -14.97 14.04 -0.10
CA ASP A 118 -14.44 15.33 0.36
C ASP A 118 -13.42 15.15 1.48
N ASP A 119 -13.76 14.37 2.51
CA ASP A 119 -12.87 14.05 3.64
C ASP A 119 -11.52 13.42 3.23
N ASP A 120 -11.50 12.65 2.15
CA ASP A 120 -10.29 11.97 1.67
C ASP A 120 -9.44 12.96 0.84
N TYR A 121 -10.07 13.86 0.09
CA TYR A 121 -9.37 14.92 -0.64
C TYR A 121 -8.81 16.01 0.31
N GLU A 122 -9.58 16.47 1.28
CA GLU A 122 -9.13 17.40 2.32
C GLU A 122 -7.96 16.82 3.11
N HIS A 123 -7.99 15.51 3.38
CA HIS A 123 -6.87 14.83 4.02
C HIS A 123 -5.61 14.84 3.14
N ALA A 124 -5.72 14.57 1.84
CA ALA A 124 -4.58 14.66 0.92
C ALA A 124 -4.00 16.08 0.87
N GLN A 125 -4.85 17.10 0.85
CA GLN A 125 -4.43 18.51 0.93
C GLN A 125 -3.71 18.83 2.25
N ARG A 126 -4.23 18.34 3.37
CA ARG A 126 -3.58 18.50 4.67
C ARG A 126 -2.23 17.81 4.72
N VAL A 127 -2.10 16.60 4.21
CA VAL A 127 -0.81 15.88 4.12
C VAL A 127 0.17 16.68 3.28
N PHE A 128 -0.22 17.09 2.07
CA PHE A 128 0.63 17.89 1.17
C PHE A 128 1.14 19.16 1.85
N LYS A 129 0.28 19.86 2.59
CA LYS A 129 0.62 21.08 3.32
C LYS A 129 1.51 20.83 4.55
N GLU A 130 1.12 19.91 5.42
CA GLU A 130 1.80 19.66 6.71
C GLU A 130 3.19 19.05 6.51
N PHE A 131 3.38 18.30 5.43
CA PHE A 131 4.69 17.78 5.03
C PHE A 131 5.51 18.77 4.18
N SER A 132 4.97 19.97 3.92
CA SER A 132 5.63 21.01 3.12
C SER A 132 6.02 20.51 1.72
N CYS A 133 5.20 19.66 1.10
CA CYS A 133 5.42 19.19 -0.26
C CYS A 133 5.42 20.40 -1.21
N GLN A 134 6.47 20.51 -2.04
CA GLN A 134 6.57 21.57 -3.04
C GLN A 134 6.10 21.08 -4.41
N THR A 135 6.25 19.78 -4.63
CA THR A 135 5.94 19.11 -5.90
C THR A 135 5.11 17.86 -5.67
N LYS A 136 4.46 17.36 -6.72
CA LYS A 136 3.83 16.03 -6.72
C LYS A 136 4.86 14.92 -6.51
N GLN A 137 6.13 15.14 -6.86
CA GLN A 137 7.22 14.22 -6.54
C GLN A 137 7.39 14.03 -5.03
N ASP A 138 7.40 15.12 -4.27
CA ASP A 138 7.50 15.05 -2.80
C ASP A 138 6.33 14.27 -2.21
N PHE A 139 5.12 14.54 -2.69
CA PHE A 139 3.91 13.84 -2.27
C PHE A 139 3.94 12.35 -2.66
N HIS A 140 4.42 12.01 -3.86
CA HIS A 140 4.58 10.64 -4.32
C HIS A 140 5.58 9.86 -3.46
N ASN A 141 6.74 10.45 -3.18
CA ASN A 141 7.75 9.82 -2.34
C ASN A 141 7.23 9.60 -0.92
N LEU A 142 6.52 10.59 -0.35
CA LEU A 142 5.88 10.46 0.96
C LEU A 142 4.82 9.34 0.98
N TYR A 143 4.00 9.26 -0.06
CA TYR A 143 3.02 8.19 -0.22
C TYR A 143 3.71 6.81 -0.23
N LEU A 144 4.75 6.64 -1.04
CA LEU A 144 5.51 5.37 -1.12
C LEU A 144 6.20 5.02 0.20
N GLU A 145 6.79 6.01 0.87
CA GLU A 145 7.41 5.84 2.19
C GLU A 145 6.40 5.31 3.22
N SER A 146 5.15 5.76 3.14
CA SER A 146 4.10 5.33 4.05
C SER A 146 3.45 4.00 3.71
N ASP A 147 3.23 3.72 2.42
CA ASP A 147 2.41 2.61 1.94
C ASP A 147 3.23 1.34 1.65
N THR A 148 4.45 1.50 1.16
CA THR A 148 5.27 0.39 0.65
C THR A 148 6.61 0.24 1.37
N GLU A 149 7.36 1.34 1.51
CA GLU A 149 8.72 1.27 2.09
C GLU A 149 8.74 1.30 3.62
N GLY A 150 7.56 1.47 4.26
CA GLY A 150 7.35 1.75 5.68
C GLY A 150 8.52 1.43 6.60
N CYS A 151 9.28 2.44 7.03
CA CYS A 151 10.39 2.33 7.99
C CYS A 151 11.35 1.14 7.79
N LEU A 152 11.44 0.53 6.60
CA LEU A 152 12.27 -0.66 6.36
C LEU A 152 13.77 -0.36 6.51
N ARG A 153 14.15 0.92 6.62
CA ARG A 153 15.52 1.36 6.93
C ARG A 153 15.91 1.16 8.40
N GLU A 154 14.97 0.75 9.26
CA GLU A 154 15.16 0.61 10.71
C GLU A 154 14.97 -0.83 11.22
N PHE A 155 14.94 -1.82 10.32
CA PHE A 155 14.90 -3.27 10.65
C PHE A 155 16.01 -4.04 9.95
#